data_AF-A0A5K1GX87-F1
#
_entry.id   AF-A0A5K1GX87-F1
#
_cell.length_a   1.000
_cell.length_b   1.000
_cell.length_c   1.000
_cell.angle_alpha   90.00
_cell.angle_beta   90.00
_cell.angle_gamma   90.00
#
_symmetry.space_group_name_H-M   'P 1'
#
loop_
_entity.id
_entity.type
_entity.pdbx_description
1 polymer ?
#
loop_
_entity_poly.entity_id
_entity_poly.type
_entity_poly.pdbx_seq_one_letter_code
_entity_poly.pdbx_strand_id
1 'polypeptide(L)'
;GISIPLHSSAFVIAMARSLALVAALVAMVMFASIAEAKYHSYLRVYEEPGCRGRSEKYDACGCHNLEFNGGYKYDYNEKHDADSVMIVYNGYNCEGYGRALPQADRNRCWPFQFKS
;
A
#
# COMPACT_ATOMS: atom_id res chain seq x y z
N GLY A 1 -16.99 -27.82 56.63
CA GLY A 1 -15.95 -27.20 55.78
C GLY A 1 -16.24 -27.60 54.35
N ILE A 2 -16.38 -26.64 53.44
CA ILE A 2 -16.69 -26.93 52.03
C ILE A 2 -15.36 -27.11 51.29
N SER A 3 -15.12 -28.31 50.80
CA SER A 3 -13.97 -28.68 49.97
C SER A 3 -14.23 -28.27 48.52
N ILE A 4 -13.41 -27.36 47.97
CA ILE A 4 -13.49 -26.93 46.57
C ILE A 4 -12.74 -27.96 45.69
N PRO A 5 -13.36 -28.56 44.66
CA PRO A 5 -12.70 -29.56 43.83
C PRO A 5 -11.70 -28.91 42.86
N LEU A 6 -10.48 -29.46 42.85
CA LEU A 6 -9.30 -29.10 42.06
C LEU A 6 -9.49 -29.17 40.51
N HIS A 7 -10.69 -29.47 40.01
CA HIS A 7 -11.00 -29.67 38.58
C HIS A 7 -11.31 -28.38 37.81
N SER A 8 -11.57 -27.26 38.49
CA SER A 8 -11.97 -26.02 37.81
C SER A 8 -10.81 -25.28 37.13
N SER A 9 -9.57 -25.56 37.53
CA SER A 9 -8.38 -24.83 37.05
C SER A 9 -7.97 -25.23 35.63
N ALA A 10 -8.07 -26.51 35.29
CA ALA A 10 -7.61 -27.04 34.01
C ALA A 10 -8.46 -26.56 32.82
N PHE A 11 -9.78 -26.44 32.99
CA PHE A 11 -10.70 -25.95 31.97
C PHE A 11 -10.52 -24.45 31.70
N VAL A 12 -10.33 -23.65 32.75
CA VAL A 12 -10.07 -22.21 32.64
C VAL A 12 -8.73 -21.95 31.95
N ILE A 13 -7.70 -22.74 32.27
CA ILE A 13 -6.37 -22.67 31.63
C ILE A 13 -6.44 -23.09 30.15
N ALA A 14 -7.21 -24.12 29.81
CA ALA A 14 -7.37 -24.56 28.43
C ALA A 14 -8.09 -23.52 27.56
N MET A 15 -9.19 -22.93 28.06
CA MET A 15 -9.91 -21.85 27.37
C MET A 15 -9.06 -20.59 27.22
N ALA A 16 -8.32 -20.20 28.26
CA ALA A 16 -7.40 -19.06 28.20
C ALA A 16 -6.27 -19.26 27.19
N ARG A 17 -5.76 -20.50 27.04
CA ARG A 17 -4.77 -20.87 26.02
C ARG A 17 -5.34 -20.78 24.61
N SER A 18 -6.57 -21.25 24.39
CA SER A 18 -7.24 -21.14 23.10
C SER A 18 -7.50 -19.67 22.72
N LEU A 19 -7.96 -18.84 23.66
CA LEU A 19 -8.14 -17.40 23.46
C LEU A 19 -6.81 -16.69 23.17
N ALA A 20 -5.73 -17.05 23.87
CA ALA A 20 -4.40 -16.51 23.62
C ALA A 20 -3.86 -16.89 22.23
N LEU A 21 -4.09 -18.13 21.77
CA LEU A 21 -3.72 -18.57 20.43
C LEU A 21 -4.53 -17.83 19.35
N VAL A 22 -5.84 -17.65 19.55
CA VAL A 22 -6.69 -16.89 18.63
C VAL A 22 -6.26 -15.41 18.59
N ALA A 23 -6.00 -14.80 19.75
CA ALA A 23 -5.51 -13.42 19.82
C ALA A 23 -4.12 -13.26 19.17
N ALA A 24 -3.23 -14.24 19.34
CA ALA A 24 -1.93 -14.26 18.68
C ALA A 24 -2.05 -14.40 17.16
N LEU A 25 -2.95 -15.25 16.67
CA LEU A 25 -3.23 -15.41 15.24
C LEU A 25 -3.85 -14.13 14.65
N VAL A 26 -4.83 -13.53 15.31
CA VAL A 26 -5.43 -12.25 14.89
C VAL A 26 -4.37 -11.15 14.87
N ALA A 27 -3.51 -11.06 15.89
CA ALA A 27 -2.40 -10.12 15.89
C ALA A 27 -1.43 -10.36 14.73
N MET A 28 -1.02 -11.61 14.48
CA MET A 28 -0.13 -11.96 13.36
C MET A 28 -0.73 -11.60 12.00
N VAL A 29 -2.02 -11.87 11.78
CA VAL A 29 -2.72 -11.49 10.54
C VAL A 29 -2.74 -9.96 10.40
N MET A 30 -3.03 -9.22 11.48
CA MET A 30 -2.99 -7.76 11.46
C MET A 30 -1.59 -7.21 11.15
N PHE A 31 -0.52 -7.81 11.67
CA PHE A 31 0.86 -7.37 11.39
C PHE A 31 1.31 -7.67 9.95
N ALA A 32 0.86 -8.77 9.35
CA ALA A 32 1.15 -9.09 7.96
C ALA A 32 0.57 -8.03 7.00
N SER A 33 -0.68 -7.59 7.22
CA SER A 33 -1.36 -6.62 6.37
C SER A 33 -0.75 -5.22 6.37
N ILE A 34 -0.07 -4.83 7.46
CA ILE A 34 0.51 -3.48 7.60
C ILE A 34 1.90 -3.40 6.96
N ALA A 35 2.60 -4.55 6.85
CA ALA A 35 3.93 -4.60 6.27
C ALA A 35 3.91 -4.30 4.75
N GLU A 36 2.88 -4.76 4.04
CA GLU A 36 2.75 -4.59 2.59
C GLU A 36 2.69 -3.11 2.17
N ALA A 37 1.93 -2.26 2.86
CA ALA A 37 1.74 -0.86 2.47
C ALA A 37 3.02 0.00 2.41
N LYS A 38 4.12 -0.41 3.05
CA LYS A 38 5.39 0.34 3.04
C LYS A 38 6.32 -0.02 1.90
N TYR A 39 6.09 -1.14 1.21
CA TYR A 39 7.04 -1.68 0.24
C TYR A 39 6.51 -1.74 -1.21
N HIS A 40 5.28 -1.31 -1.48
CA HIS A 40 4.76 -1.25 -2.85
C HIS A 40 5.35 -0.10 -3.67
N SER A 41 5.41 -0.31 -4.97
CA SER A 41 5.74 0.74 -5.93
C SER A 41 4.63 1.80 -5.92
N TYR A 42 4.99 3.07 -6.05
CA TYR A 42 3.99 4.14 -6.07
C TYR A 42 4.37 5.27 -7.02
N LEU A 43 3.36 5.91 -7.57
CA LEU A 43 3.50 7.12 -8.36
C LEU A 43 3.28 8.34 -7.46
N ARG A 44 4.21 9.29 -7.48
CA ARG A 44 4.03 10.58 -6.85
C ARG A 44 4.00 11.67 -7.92
N VAL A 45 2.94 12.45 -7.93
CA VAL A 45 2.80 13.60 -8.83
C VAL A 45 2.87 14.90 -8.04
N TYR A 46 3.37 15.94 -8.68
CA TYR A 46 3.67 17.23 -8.08
C TYR A 46 2.92 18.35 -8.80
N GLU A 47 2.52 19.35 -8.04
CA GLU A 47 1.83 20.55 -8.54
C GLU A 47 2.70 21.33 -9.53
N GLU A 48 4.00 21.43 -9.27
CA GLU A 48 4.93 22.20 -10.09
C GLU A 48 5.97 21.31 -10.81
N PRO A 49 6.47 21.75 -11.98
CA PRO A 49 7.60 21.12 -12.65
C PRO A 49 8.83 21.02 -11.76
N GLY A 50 9.65 19.98 -11.99
CA GLY A 50 10.85 19.75 -11.19
C GLY A 50 10.55 19.18 -9.79
N CYS A 51 9.37 18.61 -9.59
CA CYS A 51 8.94 17.98 -8.34
C CYS A 51 8.94 18.93 -7.13
N ARG A 52 8.33 20.11 -7.32
CA ARG A 52 8.19 21.16 -6.29
C ARG A 52 6.72 21.33 -5.90
N GLY A 53 6.49 22.04 -4.81
CA GLY A 53 5.14 22.32 -4.31
C GLY A 53 4.47 21.11 -3.66
N ARG A 54 3.13 21.09 -3.72
CA ARG A 54 2.32 19.99 -3.19
C ARG A 54 2.52 18.73 -4.04
N SER A 55 2.31 17.57 -3.42
CA SER A 55 2.40 16.29 -4.11
C SER A 55 1.33 15.32 -3.63
N GLU A 56 0.84 14.50 -4.54
CA GLU A 56 -0.12 13.43 -4.27
C GLU A 56 0.53 12.07 -4.56
N LYS A 57 0.22 11.06 -3.74
CA LYS A 57 0.74 9.69 -3.87
C LYS A 57 -0.38 8.77 -4.35
N TYR A 58 -0.07 7.97 -5.38
CA TYR A 58 -0.94 6.94 -5.94
C TYR A 58 -0.25 5.57 -5.82
N ASP A 59 -0.77 4.74 -4.94
CA ASP A 59 -0.31 3.37 -4.65
C ASP A 59 -1.44 2.33 -4.70
N ALA A 60 -2.68 2.77 -4.94
CA ALA A 60 -3.82 1.88 -5.08
C ALA A 60 -3.91 1.30 -6.50
N CYS A 61 -4.33 0.05 -6.59
CA CYS A 61 -4.71 -0.55 -7.87
C CYS A 61 -6.06 0.04 -8.33
N GLY A 62 -6.14 0.45 -9.59
CA GLY A 62 -7.37 0.98 -10.17
C GLY A 62 -7.11 2.18 -11.07
N CYS A 63 -8.20 2.79 -11.53
CA CYS A 63 -8.13 4.04 -12.28
C CYS A 63 -8.33 5.23 -11.35
N HIS A 64 -7.40 6.19 -11.39
CA HIS A 64 -7.45 7.36 -10.53
C HIS A 64 -7.16 8.63 -11.35
N ASN A 65 -7.94 9.68 -11.13
CA ASN A 65 -7.62 10.98 -11.71
C ASN A 65 -6.48 11.64 -10.92
N LEU A 66 -5.52 12.17 -11.65
CA LEU A 66 -4.38 12.88 -11.08
C LEU A 66 -4.82 14.29 -10.68
N GLU A 67 -4.58 14.63 -9.41
CA GLU A 67 -4.80 15.97 -8.87
C GLU A 67 -3.81 16.97 -9.48
N PHE A 68 -2.58 16.52 -9.70
CA PHE A 68 -1.47 17.34 -10.19
C PHE A 68 -0.78 16.73 -11.41
N ASN A 69 -0.23 17.61 -12.25
CA ASN A 69 0.40 17.28 -13.52
C ASN A 69 1.68 18.12 -13.80
N GLY A 70 2.21 18.80 -12.79
CA GLY A 70 3.44 19.60 -12.90
C GLY A 70 4.68 18.75 -13.11
N GLY A 71 4.81 17.64 -12.38
CA GLY A 71 5.84 16.64 -12.61
C GLY A 71 5.56 15.34 -11.86
N TYR A 72 6.30 14.27 -12.15
CA TYR A 72 6.11 12.98 -11.49
C TYR A 72 7.42 12.31 -11.07
N LYS A 73 7.32 11.41 -10.09
CA LYS A 73 8.31 10.41 -9.71
C LYS A 73 7.62 9.06 -9.57
N TYR A 74 8.18 8.04 -10.20
CA TYR A 74 7.75 6.67 -10.00
C TYR A 74 8.77 5.97 -9.11
N ASP A 75 8.41 5.78 -7.85
CA ASP A 75 9.23 5.09 -6.85
C ASP A 75 8.98 3.58 -6.99
N TYR A 76 9.64 2.99 -7.98
CA TYR A 76 9.57 1.55 -8.26
C TYR A 76 10.37 0.74 -7.23
N ASN A 77 9.74 -0.25 -6.62
CA ASN A 77 10.37 -1.14 -5.64
C ASN A 77 10.51 -2.57 -6.19
N GLU A 78 11.56 -2.79 -6.99
CA GLU A 78 11.86 -4.09 -7.61
C GLU A 78 11.87 -5.27 -6.61
N LYS A 79 12.35 -5.05 -5.38
CA LYS A 79 12.51 -6.14 -4.39
C LYS A 79 11.19 -6.68 -3.85
N HIS A 80 10.16 -5.87 -3.86
CA HIS A 80 8.87 -6.19 -3.25
C HIS A 80 7.72 -6.16 -4.26
N ASP A 81 7.95 -5.63 -5.46
CA ASP A 81 6.91 -5.34 -6.43
C ASP A 81 7.47 -5.36 -7.87
N ALA A 82 8.19 -6.45 -8.19
CA ALA A 82 8.90 -6.62 -9.46
C ALA A 82 7.98 -6.55 -10.70
N ASP A 83 6.71 -6.90 -10.52
CA ASP A 83 5.71 -6.93 -11.59
C ASP A 83 4.90 -5.63 -11.66
N SER A 84 5.25 -4.61 -10.87
CA SER A 84 4.51 -3.34 -10.87
C SER A 84 4.67 -2.59 -12.19
N VAL A 85 3.54 -2.43 -12.87
CA VAL A 85 3.39 -1.64 -14.09
C VAL A 85 2.38 -0.53 -13.82
N MET A 86 2.83 0.72 -13.90
CA MET A 86 1.97 1.89 -13.81
C MET A 86 1.60 2.36 -15.22
N ILE A 87 0.32 2.34 -15.58
CA ILE A 87 -0.17 2.85 -16.87
C ILE A 87 -0.83 4.20 -16.64
N VAL A 88 -0.39 5.20 -17.41
CA VAL A 88 -0.89 6.57 -17.32
C VAL A 88 -1.59 6.97 -18.62
N TYR A 89 -2.66 7.74 -18.51
CA TYR A 89 -3.57 8.11 -19.58
C TYR A 89 -3.65 9.62 -19.77
N ASN A 90 -3.75 10.06 -21.01
CA ASN A 90 -3.84 11.49 -21.32
C ASN A 90 -5.25 12.08 -21.07
N GLY A 91 -6.27 11.23 -20.97
CA GLY A 91 -7.63 11.58 -20.56
C GLY A 91 -7.86 11.40 -19.07
N TYR A 92 -8.98 11.94 -18.58
CA TYR A 92 -9.49 11.58 -17.25
C TYR A 92 -10.17 10.21 -17.31
N ASN A 93 -10.33 9.56 -16.17
CA ASN A 93 -11.01 8.28 -16.01
C ASN A 93 -10.40 7.14 -16.85
N CYS A 94 -9.08 7.19 -17.08
CA CYS A 94 -8.33 6.21 -17.86
C CYS A 94 -8.80 6.09 -19.30
N GLU A 95 -9.28 7.19 -19.87
CA GLU A 95 -9.69 7.27 -21.26
C GLU A 95 -8.55 7.75 -22.16
N GLY A 96 -8.61 7.37 -23.45
CA GLY A 96 -7.68 7.83 -24.47
C GLY A 96 -6.40 6.98 -24.56
N TYR A 97 -5.28 7.66 -24.76
CA TYR A 97 -3.98 7.02 -24.98
C TYR A 97 -3.29 6.72 -23.64
N GLY A 98 -3.15 5.42 -23.35
CA GLY A 98 -2.43 4.89 -22.20
C GLY A 98 -0.97 4.55 -22.53
N ARG A 99 -0.06 4.81 -21.60
CA ARG A 99 1.36 4.44 -21.70
C ARG A 99 1.85 3.89 -20.36
N ALA A 100 2.60 2.79 -20.39
CA ALA A 100 3.32 2.32 -19.21
C ALA A 100 4.47 3.28 -18.87
N LEU A 101 4.55 3.71 -17.62
CA LEU A 101 5.69 4.48 -17.11
C LEU A 101 6.93 3.58 -17.04
N PRO A 102 8.10 4.09 -17.43
CA PRO A 102 9.34 3.35 -17.26
C PRO A 102 9.63 3.14 -15.77
N GLN A 103 10.00 1.91 -15.39
CA GLN A 103 10.33 1.53 -14.01
C GLN A 103 11.53 2.30 -13.40
N ALA A 104 12.30 3.02 -14.23
CA ALA A 104 13.48 3.77 -13.80
C ALA A 104 13.41 5.23 -14.27
N ASP A 105 12.51 6.03 -13.69
CA ASP A 105 12.53 7.49 -13.90
C ASP A 105 13.33 8.19 -12.80
N ARG A 106 14.65 7.94 -12.80
CA ARG A 106 15.47 8.11 -11.61
C ARG A 106 15.77 9.54 -11.21
N ASN A 107 15.60 10.56 -12.08
CA ASN A 107 16.17 11.88 -11.78
C ASN A 107 15.59 13.10 -12.51
N ARG A 108 14.44 12.97 -13.17
CA ARG A 108 14.18 13.87 -14.30
C ARG A 108 12.88 14.66 -14.22
N CYS A 109 11.99 14.35 -13.26
CA CYS A 109 10.85 15.18 -12.82
C CYS A 109 10.20 15.99 -13.96
N TRP A 110 9.96 15.32 -15.10
CA TRP A 110 9.53 15.99 -16.32
C TRP A 110 8.09 16.47 -16.16
N PRO A 111 7.71 17.52 -16.92
CA PRO A 111 6.31 17.88 -17.08
C PRO A 111 5.46 16.65 -17.37
N PHE A 112 4.44 16.44 -16.57
CA PHE A 112 3.61 15.24 -16.63
C PHE A 112 2.37 15.53 -17.46
N GLN A 113 2.31 15.06 -18.71
CA GLN A 113 1.22 15.40 -19.63
C GLN A 113 -0.03 14.51 -19.47
N PHE A 114 0.00 13.58 -18.51
CA PHE A 114 -1.06 12.62 -18.25
C PHE A 114 -2.02 13.15 -17.17
N LYS A 115 -3.23 12.58 -17.13
CA LYS A 115 -4.35 13.02 -16.28
C LYS A 115 -4.94 11.90 -15.43
N SER A 116 -4.67 10.64 -15.74
CA SER A 116 -5.01 9.47 -14.92
C SER A 116 -3.94 8.38 -15.01
#